data_AF-A0A7Z9W0A9-F1
#
_entry.id   AF-A0A7Z9W0A9-F1
#
_cell.length_a   1.000
_cell.length_b   1.000
_cell.length_c   1.000
_cell.angle_alpha   90.00
_cell.angle_beta   90.00
_cell.angle_gamma   90.00
#
_symmetry.space_group_name_H-M   'P 1'
#
loop_
_entity.id
_entity.type
_entity.pdbx_description
1 polymer ?
#
loop_
_entity_poly.entity_id
_entity_poly.type
_entity_poly.pdbx_seq_one_letter_code
_entity_poly.pdbx_strand_id
1 'polypeptide(L)' 'MAATKVGRNDPCPCGSGRKYKQCCGVKSESRSHWGTYALIGVVVAIVGVIAYTFTTEGGGGGRQVWDPDHGHYHTVP' A
#
# COMPACT_ATOMS: atom_id res chain seq x y z
N MET A 1 34.25 -2.95 38.37
CA MET A 1 34.58 -2.82 36.92
C MET A 1 33.29 -2.46 36.19
N ALA A 2 33.09 -1.19 35.83
CA ALA A 2 31.92 -0.80 35.03
C ALA A 2 32.16 -1.28 33.59
N ALA A 3 31.38 -2.26 33.13
CA ALA A 3 31.42 -2.67 31.72
C ALA A 3 30.97 -1.48 30.86
N THR A 4 31.91 -0.89 30.11
CA THR A 4 31.65 0.22 29.21
C THR A 4 30.60 -0.23 28.19
N LYS A 5 29.38 0.30 28.26
CA LYS A 5 28.33 0.00 27.28
C LYS A 5 28.81 0.52 25.92
N VAL A 6 29.11 -0.39 25.00
CA VAL A 6 29.38 -0.05 23.59
C VAL A 6 28.13 0.61 23.00
N GLY A 7 28.29 1.80 22.42
CA GLY A 7 27.21 2.53 21.78
C GLY A 7 26.81 1.86 20.47
N ARG A 8 25.53 2.00 20.07
CA ARG A 8 24.99 1.38 18.85
C ARG A 8 25.76 1.78 17.57
N ASN A 9 26.35 2.97 17.53
CA ASN A 9 27.05 3.47 16.34
C ASN A 9 28.57 3.24 16.38
N ASP A 10 29.13 2.80 17.51
CA ASP A 10 30.57 2.57 17.67
C ASP A 10 31.04 1.38 16.81
N PRO A 11 32.33 1.34 16.43
CA PRO A 11 32.90 0.18 15.76
C PRO A 11 32.71 -1.08 16.62
N CYS A 12 32.30 -2.18 15.98
CA CYS A 12 32.04 -3.44 16.67
C CYS A 12 33.34 -4.01 17.28
N PRO A 13 33.37 -4.35 18.57
CA PRO A 13 34.54 -4.96 19.22
C PRO A 13 34.84 -6.37 18.72
N CYS A 14 33.95 -6.95 17.90
CA CYS A 14 34.12 -8.24 17.25
C CYS A 14 35.13 -8.26 16.08
N GLY A 15 35.75 -7.11 15.76
CA GLY A 15 36.76 -7.02 14.70
C GLY A 15 36.20 -6.92 13.28
N SER A 16 34.88 -6.80 13.10
CA SER A 16 34.25 -6.73 11.77
C SER A 16 34.40 -5.38 11.06
N GLY A 17 34.85 -4.34 11.77
CA GLY A 17 34.91 -2.96 11.25
C GLY A 17 33.55 -2.29 11.01
N ARG A 18 32.44 -2.99 11.26
CA ARG A 18 31.06 -2.46 11.08
C ARG A 18 30.55 -1.81 12.37
N LYS A 19 29.55 -0.92 12.28
CA LYS A 19 28.89 -0.31 13.46
C LYS A 19 28.25 -1.41 14.32
N TYR A 20 28.31 -1.31 15.65
CA TYR A 20 27.78 -2.31 16.58
C TYR A 20 26.32 -2.68 16.26
N LYS A 21 25.43 -1.70 16.00
CA LYS A 21 24.02 -1.92 15.62
C LYS A 21 23.79 -2.71 14.33
N GLN A 22 24.82 -2.81 13.47
CA GLN A 22 24.80 -3.51 12.18
C GLN A 22 25.64 -4.80 12.23
N CYS A 23 26.23 -5.12 13.39
CA CYS A 23 26.98 -6.34 13.62
C CYS A 23 26.40 -7.07 14.85
N CYS A 24 27.13 -7.15 15.96
CA CYS A 24 26.67 -7.87 17.17
C CYS A 24 25.45 -7.24 17.87
N GLY A 25 25.14 -5.98 17.59
CA GLY A 25 23.98 -5.25 18.12
C GLY A 25 22.74 -5.33 17.23
N VAL A 26 22.77 -6.13 16.16
CA VAL A 26 21.56 -6.52 15.42
C VAL A 26 20.79 -7.48 16.30
N LYS A 27 19.96 -6.95 17.21
CA LYS A 27 18.81 -7.74 17.64
C LYS A 27 18.02 -8.04 16.37
N SER A 28 17.62 -9.29 16.19
CA SER A 28 16.61 -9.68 15.23
C SER A 28 15.32 -8.95 15.62
N GLU A 29 15.23 -7.67 15.28
CA GLU A 29 13.98 -6.96 15.22
C GLU A 29 13.20 -7.74 14.18
N SER A 30 12.24 -8.54 14.66
CA SER A 30 11.20 -9.12 13.82
C SER A 30 10.46 -7.92 13.23
N ARG A 31 10.99 -7.38 12.13
CA ARG A 31 10.44 -6.24 11.43
C ARG A 31 9.08 -6.69 10.95
N SER A 32 8.07 -6.38 11.75
CA SER A 32 6.70 -6.74 11.47
C SER A 32 6.30 -5.95 10.24
N HIS A 33 6.36 -6.60 9.08
CA HIS A 33 5.94 -6.02 7.80
C HIS A 33 4.41 -5.77 7.79
N TRP A 34 3.69 -6.11 8.87
CA TRP A 34 2.26 -5.86 9.07
C TRP A 34 1.85 -4.42 8.74
N GLY A 35 2.57 -3.41 9.24
CA GLY A 35 2.26 -2.01 8.94
C GLY A 35 2.37 -1.69 7.45
N THR A 36 3.41 -2.22 6.79
CA THR A 36 3.61 -2.06 5.35
C THR A 36 2.51 -2.78 4.55
N TYR A 37 2.14 -4.00 4.94
CA TYR A 37 1.06 -4.75 4.28
C TYR A 37 -0.32 -4.12 4.48
N ALA A 38 -0.59 -3.56 5.66
CA ALA A 38 -1.81 -2.80 5.91
C ALA A 38 -1.91 -1.57 4.99
N LEU A 39 -0.82 -0.82 4.84
CA LEU A 39 -0.77 0.32 3.93
C LEU A 39 -0.95 -0.09 2.46
N ILE A 40 -0.29 -1.16 2.03
CA ILE A 40 -0.46 -1.70 0.67
C ILE A 40 -1.91 -2.12 0.44
N GLY A 41 -2.53 -2.83 1.39
CA GLY A 41 -3.93 -3.25 1.30
C GLY A 41 -4.89 -2.07 1.16
N VAL A 42 -4.69 -0.99 1.91
CA VAL A 42 -5.49 0.24 1.80
C VAL A 42 -5.34 0.87 0.42
N VAL A 43 -4.11 0.98 -0.10
CA VAL A 43 -3.87 1.56 -1.43
C VAL A 43 -4.51 0.71 -2.52
N VAL A 44 -4.38 -0.62 -2.47
CA VAL A 44 -5.00 -1.54 -3.43
C VAL A 44 -6.52 -1.44 -3.38
N ALA A 45 -7.12 -1.35 -2.19
CA ALA A 45 -8.57 -1.17 -2.04
C ALA A 45 -9.05 0.15 -2.64
N ILE A 46 -8.35 1.26 -2.39
CA ILE A 46 -8.68 2.57 -2.95
C ILE A 46 -8.58 2.55 -4.48
N VAL A 47 -7.48 2.01 -5.03
CA VAL A 47 -7.30 1.88 -6.48
C VAL A 47 -8.39 1.00 -7.10
N GLY A 48 -8.76 -0.09 -6.43
CA GLY A 48 -9.85 -0.97 -6.85
C GLY A 48 -11.20 -0.26 -6.87
N VAL A 49 -11.51 0.55 -5.84
CA VAL A 49 -12.74 1.36 -5.80
C VAL A 49 -12.75 2.40 -6.91
N ILE A 50 -11.65 3.11 -7.13
CA ILE A 50 -11.52 4.10 -8.20
C ILE A 50 -11.71 3.44 -9.57
N ALA A 51 -11.06 2.29 -9.82
CA ALA A 51 -11.23 1.55 -11.06
C ALA A 51 -12.68 1.05 -11.23
N TYR A 52 -13.33 0.63 -10.15
CA TYR A 52 -14.73 0.23 -10.17
C TYR A 52 -15.65 1.39 -10.53
N THR A 53 -15.49 2.57 -9.91
CA THR A 53 -16.31 3.75 -10.26
C THR A 53 -16.11 4.12 -11.73
N PHE A 54 -14.86 4.21 -12.20
CA PHE A 54 -14.59 4.53 -13.61
C PHE A 54 -15.14 3.51 -14.60
N THR A 55 -15.15 2.22 -14.26
CA THR A 55 -15.73 1.20 -15.15
C THR A 55 -17.26 1.18 -15.10
N THR A 56 -17.87 1.57 -14.00
CA THR A 56 -19.34 1.71 -13.89
C THR A 56 -19.88 2.99 -14.53
N GLU A 57 -19.09 4.06 -14.54
CA GLU A 57 -19.46 5.38 -15.08
C GLU A 57 -19.07 5.53 -16.57
N GLY A 58 -18.07 4.75 -17.03
CA GLY A 58 -17.60 4.74 -18.42
C GLY A 58 -18.44 3.88 -19.38
N GLY A 59 -19.51 3.25 -18.90
CA GLY A 59 -20.50 2.59 -19.74
C GLY A 59 -21.43 3.63 -20.36
N GLY A 60 -21.04 4.19 -21.50
CA GLY A 60 -21.82 5.12 -22.33
C GLY A 60 -23.12 4.51 -22.87
N GLY A 61 -24.05 4.16 -22.00
CA GLY A 61 -25.44 3.90 -22.32
C GLY A 61 -26.17 5.22 -22.25
N GLY A 62 -26.29 5.91 -23.38
CA GLY A 62 -27.13 7.10 -23.48
C GLY A 62 -28.52 6.80 -22.90
N ARG A 63 -29.08 7.78 -22.19
CA ARG A 63 -30.34 7.62 -21.46
C ARG A 63 -31.41 7.15 -22.45
N GLN A 64 -31.98 5.96 -22.20
CA GLN A 64 -33.07 5.45 -23.03
C GLN A 64 -34.41 6.00 -22.51
N VAL A 65 -35.18 6.62 -23.40
CA VAL A 65 -36.54 7.14 -23.13
C VAL A 65 -37.54 6.32 -23.94
N TRP A 66 -38.64 5.93 -23.30
CA TRP A 66 -39.76 5.23 -23.95
C TRP A 66 -40.62 6.20 -24.75
N ASP A 67 -40.83 5.90 -26.04
CA ASP A 67 -41.69 6.68 -26.92
C ASP A 67 -43.06 5.98 -27.10
N PRO A 68 -44.15 6.57 -26.61
CA PRO A 68 -45.48 5.96 -26.66
C PRO A 68 -46.07 5.90 -28.08
N ASP A 69 -45.59 6.71 -29.02
CA ASP A 69 -46.11 6.74 -30.39
C ASP A 69 -45.54 5.60 -31.24
N HIS A 70 -44.31 5.18 -30.94
CA HIS A 70 -43.62 4.15 -31.72
C HIS A 70 -43.34 2.85 -30.96
N GLY A 71 -43.73 2.76 -29.68
CA GLY A 71 -43.65 1.52 -28.89
C GLY A 71 -42.24 0.96 -28.73
N HIS A 72 -41.21 1.81 -28.81
CA HIS A 72 -39.83 1.42 -28.59
C HIS A 72 -39.03 2.51 -27.86
N TYR A 73 -37.84 2.15 -27.39
CA TYR A 73 -36.93 3.06 -26.71
C TYR A 73 -36.03 3.80 -27.72
N HIS A 74 -35.79 5.08 -27.48
CA HIS A 74 -34.77 5.87 -28.17
C HIS A 74 -33.65 6.30 -27.23
N THR A 75 -32.43 6.37 -27.75
CA THR A 75 -31.27 6.88 -27.04
C THR A 75 -31.15 8.39 -27.27
N VAL A 76 -31.22 9.21 -26.21
CA VAL A 76 -30.94 10.65 -26.31
C VAL A 76 -29.45 10.94 -25.99
N PRO A 77 -28.79 11.84 -26.74
CA PRO A 77 -27.41 12.26 -26.47
C PRO A 77 -27.27 13.10 -25.20
#